data_AF-A0A6G0Q7U5-F1
#
_entry.id   AF-A0A6G0Q7U5-F1
#
_cell.length_a   1.000
_cell.length_b   1.000
_cell.length_c   1.000
_cell.angle_alpha   90.00
_cell.angle_beta   90.00
_cell.angle_gamma   90.00
#
_symmetry.space_group_name_H-M   'P 1'
#
loop_
_entity.id
_entity.type
_entity.pdbx_description
1 polymer ?
#
loop_
_entity_poly.entity_id
_entity_poly.type
_entity_poly.pdbx_seq_one_letter_code
_entity_poly.pdbx_strand_id
1 'polypeptide(L)'
;MSVELAVEALMPRRPVDAAVLRAFLDEASKKLGSGEKVWGCDDKASVRFCRSFCELLVDAEDPELTRLFFTNFCPRLGELSDNASLIPGITKVVQTFDWNDIGAAVLDVLGNRTREYVEENDGESELELTLQMLDGLDDGAALQALLKMAVALTIKADTDPKSRDESIDLNSSKVIGILWKHAIASSDNEAFETLVSHFMQKDPKELGPMIEVFSQYVGDLDEAGEKFTALASIAAKRLKWLKGEILRLNIPFSWEMPSATFPGIPKIEEFLRGPETSMKTVGLKSFKGLPDARKYAAECVRDNQKGASFTMKPAGKGKTAYVTITKTRKWFNDCQKKVREYQTEMENIKKLYKHGSATKKARTE
;
A
#
# COMPACT_ATOMS: atom_id res chain seq x y z
N MET A 1 24.17 -21.55 -27.84
CA MET A 1 23.48 -21.98 -26.61
C MET A 1 23.35 -20.75 -25.73
N SER A 2 22.13 -20.41 -25.30
CA SER A 2 21.92 -19.26 -24.40
C SER A 2 22.48 -19.57 -23.01
N VAL A 3 22.77 -18.53 -22.23
CA VAL A 3 23.35 -18.67 -20.89
C VAL A 3 22.34 -19.35 -19.93
N GLU A 4 21.04 -19.14 -20.15
CA GLU A 4 19.96 -19.80 -19.42
C GLU A 4 19.94 -21.31 -19.64
N LEU A 5 20.00 -21.77 -20.90
CA LEU A 5 20.02 -23.20 -21.19
C LEU A 5 21.30 -23.87 -20.66
N ALA A 6 22.40 -23.13 -20.61
CA ALA A 6 23.66 -23.62 -20.08
C ALA A 6 23.61 -23.81 -18.56
N VAL A 7 22.96 -22.90 -17.80
CA VAL A 7 22.80 -23.06 -16.35
C VAL A 7 21.84 -24.20 -16.02
N GLU A 8 20.76 -24.36 -16.78
CA GLU A 8 19.82 -25.46 -16.61
C GLU A 8 20.46 -26.83 -16.86
N ALA A 9 21.42 -26.92 -17.79
CA ALA A 9 22.16 -28.15 -18.05
C ALA A 9 23.08 -28.57 -16.88
N LEU A 10 23.36 -27.67 -15.93
CA LEU A 10 24.10 -28.00 -14.70
C LEU A 10 23.19 -28.60 -13.62
N MET A 11 21.87 -28.33 -13.66
CA MET A 11 20.93 -28.79 -12.63
C MET A 11 20.90 -30.32 -12.43
N PRO A 12 20.95 -31.17 -13.47
CA PRO A 12 21.01 -32.62 -13.29
C PRO A 12 22.34 -33.14 -12.73
N ARG A 13 23.36 -32.29 -12.61
CA ARG A 13 24.72 -32.64 -12.17
C ARG A 13 25.01 -32.21 -10.73
N ARG A 14 23.98 -31.78 -10.00
CA ARG A 14 24.08 -31.37 -8.60
C ARG A 14 24.60 -32.53 -7.71
N PRO A 15 25.49 -32.26 -6.72
CA PRO A 15 26.07 -30.95 -6.40
C PRO A 15 27.18 -30.56 -7.39
N VAL A 16 27.28 -29.27 -7.70
CA VAL A 16 28.31 -28.73 -8.59
C VAL A 16 29.30 -27.92 -7.75
N ASP A 17 30.60 -28.21 -7.90
CA ASP A 17 31.66 -27.56 -7.14
C ASP A 17 31.75 -26.05 -7.41
N ALA A 18 32.07 -25.27 -6.38
CA ALA A 18 32.14 -23.82 -6.44
C ALA A 18 33.16 -23.29 -7.47
N ALA A 19 34.28 -23.98 -7.71
CA ALA A 19 35.24 -23.59 -8.74
C ALA A 19 34.67 -23.75 -10.16
N VAL A 20 33.86 -24.79 -10.38
CA VAL A 20 33.15 -25.00 -11.65
C VAL A 20 32.12 -23.91 -11.88
N LEU A 21 31.36 -23.54 -10.84
CA LEU A 21 30.38 -22.45 -10.91
C LEU A 21 31.03 -21.08 -11.14
N ARG A 22 32.18 -20.79 -10.52
CA ARG A 22 32.96 -19.58 -10.80
C ARG A 22 33.41 -19.51 -12.25
N ALA A 23 34.03 -20.58 -12.76
CA ALA A 23 34.47 -20.64 -14.16
C ALA A 23 33.28 -20.49 -15.13
N PHE A 24 32.11 -21.02 -14.76
CA PHE A 24 30.88 -20.84 -15.51
C PHE A 24 30.41 -19.38 -15.52
N LEU A 25 30.40 -18.70 -14.36
CA LEU A 25 30.05 -17.27 -14.28
C LEU A 25 31.02 -16.38 -15.07
N ASP A 26 32.33 -16.68 -15.03
CA ASP A 26 33.33 -15.96 -15.82
C ASP A 26 33.05 -16.07 -17.31
N GLU A 27 32.69 -17.26 -17.81
CA GLU A 27 32.32 -17.45 -19.21
C GLU A 27 30.95 -16.84 -19.55
N ALA A 28 30.00 -16.90 -18.62
CA ALA A 28 28.68 -16.28 -18.76
C ALA A 28 28.80 -14.75 -18.87
N SER A 29 29.68 -14.12 -18.07
CA SER A 29 29.91 -12.67 -18.07
C SER A 29 30.32 -12.14 -19.45
N LYS A 30 31.18 -12.89 -20.16
CA LYS A 30 31.61 -12.54 -21.52
C LYS A 30 30.45 -12.52 -22.50
N LYS A 31 29.40 -13.32 -22.26
CA LYS A 31 28.22 -13.41 -23.12
C LYS A 31 27.16 -12.38 -22.74
N LEU A 32 26.91 -12.18 -21.45
CA LEU A 32 25.94 -11.21 -20.93
C LEU A 32 26.27 -9.77 -21.37
N GLY A 33 27.56 -9.41 -21.46
CA GLY A 33 28.01 -8.10 -21.97
C GLY A 33 28.37 -8.03 -23.47
N SER A 34 28.08 -9.06 -24.27
CA SER A 34 28.48 -9.13 -25.69
C SER A 34 27.39 -8.74 -26.70
N GLY A 35 26.17 -8.44 -26.24
CA GLY A 35 25.09 -7.93 -27.07
C GLY A 35 25.25 -6.44 -27.42
N GLU A 36 24.59 -5.97 -28.48
CA GLU A 36 24.39 -4.52 -28.67
C GLU A 36 23.75 -3.95 -27.41
N LYS A 37 24.35 -2.90 -26.83
CA LYS A 37 23.80 -2.20 -25.68
C LYS A 37 22.47 -1.54 -26.08
N VAL A 38 21.38 -2.27 -25.89
CA VAL A 38 20.04 -1.71 -25.98
C VAL A 38 19.89 -0.75 -24.80
N TRP A 39 19.48 0.49 -25.08
CA TRP A 39 19.23 1.48 -24.05
C TRP A 39 18.18 0.94 -23.08
N GLY A 40 18.56 0.78 -21.80
CA GLY A 40 17.65 0.24 -20.78
C GLY A 40 17.71 -1.28 -20.56
N CYS A 41 18.75 -2.00 -21.00
CA CYS A 41 19.06 -3.35 -20.52
C CYS A 41 20.31 -3.32 -19.61
N ASP A 42 20.24 -3.93 -18.44
CA ASP A 42 21.41 -4.14 -17.57
C ASP A 42 22.19 -5.36 -18.06
N ASP A 43 23.52 -5.39 -17.92
CA ASP A 43 24.39 -6.53 -18.32
C ASP A 43 24.25 -7.73 -17.33
N LYS A 44 23.06 -7.89 -16.74
CA LYS A 44 22.73 -8.81 -15.65
C LYS A 44 22.06 -10.07 -16.16
N ALA A 45 22.03 -11.10 -15.31
CA ALA A 45 21.39 -12.36 -15.63
C ALA A 45 19.86 -12.25 -15.59
N SER A 46 19.16 -13.03 -16.42
CA SER A 46 17.70 -13.10 -16.39
C SER A 46 17.17 -13.72 -15.09
N VAL A 47 15.92 -13.44 -14.72
CA VAL A 47 15.25 -14.03 -13.54
C VAL A 47 15.30 -15.56 -13.58
N ARG A 48 15.07 -16.15 -14.78
CA ARG A 48 15.13 -17.60 -14.99
C ARG A 48 16.53 -18.17 -14.72
N PHE A 49 17.58 -17.48 -15.17
CA PHE A 49 18.96 -17.87 -14.83
C PHE A 49 19.16 -17.82 -13.32
N CYS A 50 18.78 -16.72 -12.68
CA CYS A 50 18.98 -16.50 -11.26
C CYS A 50 18.27 -17.58 -10.41
N ARG A 51 17.07 -17.99 -10.82
CA ARG A 51 16.29 -19.04 -10.14
C ARG A 51 17.04 -20.36 -10.08
N SER A 52 17.56 -20.81 -11.22
CA SER A 52 18.36 -22.03 -11.31
C SER A 52 19.69 -21.90 -10.57
N PHE A 53 20.34 -20.73 -10.67
CA PHE A 53 21.64 -20.53 -10.06
C PHE A 53 21.59 -20.45 -8.53
N CYS A 54 20.52 -19.90 -7.94
CA CYS A 54 20.35 -19.89 -6.47
C CYS A 54 20.36 -21.31 -5.88
N GLU A 55 19.75 -22.27 -6.57
CA GLU A 55 19.77 -23.69 -6.16
C GLU A 55 21.18 -24.30 -6.22
N LEU A 56 21.98 -23.91 -7.22
CA LEU A 56 23.38 -24.34 -7.33
C LEU A 56 24.27 -23.69 -6.26
N LEU A 57 23.98 -22.45 -5.87
CA LEU A 57 24.70 -21.75 -4.80
C LEU A 57 24.51 -22.44 -3.46
N VAL A 58 23.27 -22.84 -3.14
CA VAL A 58 22.97 -23.58 -1.91
C VAL A 58 23.78 -24.88 -1.84
N ASP A 59 23.82 -25.65 -2.93
CA ASP A 59 24.58 -26.91 -2.97
C ASP A 59 26.10 -26.73 -2.90
N ALA A 60 26.61 -25.62 -3.42
CA ALA A 60 28.04 -25.35 -3.45
C ALA A 60 28.58 -24.86 -2.10
N GLU A 61 27.71 -24.39 -1.21
CA GLU A 61 28.02 -23.92 0.16
C GLU A 61 29.20 -22.93 0.21
N ASP A 62 29.36 -22.09 -0.82
CA ASP A 62 30.45 -21.12 -0.93
C ASP A 62 29.93 -19.66 -0.79
N PRO A 63 30.21 -18.98 0.35
CA PRO A 63 29.68 -17.64 0.62
C PRO A 63 30.29 -16.56 -0.28
N GLU A 64 31.55 -16.70 -0.70
CA GLU A 64 32.22 -15.74 -1.58
C GLU A 64 31.66 -15.81 -3.00
N LEU A 65 31.40 -17.03 -3.51
CA LEU A 65 30.70 -17.23 -4.78
C LEU A 65 29.26 -16.68 -4.71
N THR A 66 28.56 -16.92 -3.61
CA THR A 66 27.19 -16.42 -3.41
C THR A 66 27.17 -14.89 -3.41
N ARG A 67 28.06 -14.24 -2.66
CA ARG A 67 28.23 -12.78 -2.65
C ARG A 67 28.58 -12.23 -4.03
N LEU A 68 29.51 -12.88 -4.73
CA LEU A 68 29.90 -12.53 -6.10
C LEU A 68 28.69 -12.54 -7.04
N PHE A 69 27.86 -13.59 -6.97
CA PHE A 69 26.68 -13.74 -7.80
C PHE A 69 25.67 -12.59 -7.58
N PHE A 70 25.25 -12.33 -6.32
CA PHE A 70 24.28 -11.27 -6.04
C PHE A 70 24.80 -9.88 -6.39
N THR A 71 26.10 -9.63 -6.21
CA THR A 71 26.70 -8.31 -6.50
C THR A 71 26.80 -8.06 -8.01
N ASN A 72 27.32 -9.05 -8.75
CA ASN A 72 27.76 -8.81 -10.12
C ASN A 72 26.80 -9.34 -11.18
N PHE A 73 26.02 -10.38 -10.89
CA PHE A 73 25.23 -11.09 -11.88
C PHE A 73 23.73 -10.96 -11.67
N CYS A 74 23.25 -11.00 -10.42
CA CYS A 74 21.83 -10.86 -10.15
C CYS A 74 21.35 -9.43 -10.47
N PRO A 75 20.22 -9.28 -11.19
CA PRO A 75 19.62 -7.97 -11.40
C PRO A 75 18.94 -7.51 -10.11
N ARG A 76 18.72 -6.20 -10.00
CA ARG A 76 17.83 -5.62 -9.00
C ARG A 76 16.39 -5.99 -9.35
N LEU A 77 15.58 -6.33 -8.34
CA LEU A 77 14.35 -7.07 -8.59
C LEU A 77 13.09 -6.20 -8.61
N GLY A 78 13.10 -5.00 -8.01
CA GLY A 78 11.87 -4.20 -7.94
C GLY A 78 11.28 -3.93 -9.33
N GLU A 79 10.01 -4.27 -9.50
CA GLU A 79 9.21 -4.14 -10.74
C GLU A 79 9.74 -4.93 -11.94
N LEU A 80 10.71 -5.81 -11.75
CA LEU A 80 11.21 -6.70 -12.80
C LEU A 80 10.18 -7.81 -13.10
N SER A 81 9.94 -8.10 -14.37
CA SER A 81 9.00 -9.15 -14.77
C SER A 81 9.38 -10.52 -14.18
N ASP A 82 8.39 -11.27 -13.67
CA ASP A 82 8.54 -12.59 -13.03
C ASP A 82 9.42 -12.59 -11.75
N ASN A 83 9.73 -11.42 -11.16
CA ASN A 83 10.62 -11.29 -10.00
C ASN A 83 10.21 -12.12 -8.78
N ALA A 84 8.92 -12.21 -8.45
CA ALA A 84 8.40 -12.94 -7.29
C ALA A 84 8.78 -14.43 -7.30
N SER A 85 8.94 -15.01 -8.49
CA SER A 85 9.36 -16.41 -8.66
C SER A 85 10.76 -16.73 -8.13
N LEU A 86 11.59 -15.69 -7.91
CA LEU A 86 12.96 -15.82 -7.42
C LEU A 86 13.04 -15.85 -5.89
N ILE A 87 12.03 -15.31 -5.20
CA ILE A 87 11.99 -15.18 -3.74
C ILE A 87 12.21 -16.51 -3.02
N PRO A 88 11.59 -17.64 -3.40
CA PRO A 88 11.85 -18.91 -2.72
C PRO A 88 13.32 -19.36 -2.82
N GLY A 89 13.97 -19.11 -3.96
CA GLY A 89 15.38 -19.44 -4.16
C GLY A 89 16.31 -18.58 -3.30
N ILE A 90 16.08 -17.27 -3.26
CA ILE A 90 16.86 -16.35 -2.41
C ILE A 90 16.63 -16.64 -0.92
N THR A 91 15.41 -16.99 -0.53
CA THR A 91 15.08 -17.36 0.85
C THR A 91 15.90 -18.56 1.30
N LYS A 92 16.00 -19.62 0.47
CA LYS A 92 16.86 -20.78 0.77
C LYS A 92 18.33 -20.39 0.92
N VAL A 93 18.84 -19.51 0.05
CA VAL A 93 20.21 -19.01 0.15
C VAL A 93 20.42 -18.32 1.50
N VAL A 94 19.53 -17.41 1.89
CA VAL A 94 19.63 -16.70 3.17
C VAL A 94 19.49 -17.61 4.40
N GLN A 95 18.75 -18.70 4.29
CA GLN A 95 18.71 -19.73 5.33
C GLN A 95 19.97 -20.59 5.40
N THR A 96 20.75 -20.66 4.31
CA THR A 96 21.95 -21.51 4.22
C THR A 96 23.21 -20.81 4.69
N PHE A 97 23.36 -19.52 4.37
CA PHE A 97 24.59 -18.76 4.60
C PHE A 97 24.46 -17.79 5.79
N ASP A 98 25.59 -17.47 6.44
CA ASP A 98 25.62 -16.42 7.46
C ASP A 98 25.26 -15.06 6.84
N TRP A 99 24.32 -14.36 7.48
CA TRP A 99 23.85 -13.05 7.01
C TRP A 99 24.98 -12.03 6.87
N ASN A 100 26.02 -12.09 7.72
CA ASN A 100 27.15 -11.17 7.64
C ASN A 100 27.95 -11.34 6.34
N ASP A 101 27.92 -12.53 5.75
CA ASP A 101 28.66 -12.80 4.52
C ASP A 101 27.93 -12.32 3.28
N ILE A 102 26.60 -12.43 3.22
CA ILE A 102 25.84 -12.19 1.98
C ILE A 102 24.80 -11.07 2.07
N GLY A 103 24.45 -10.64 3.29
CA GLY A 103 23.29 -9.79 3.55
C GLY A 103 23.32 -8.46 2.79
N ALA A 104 24.47 -7.79 2.75
CA ALA A 104 24.59 -6.52 2.03
C ALA A 104 24.28 -6.65 0.52
N ALA A 105 24.72 -7.75 -0.11
CA ALA A 105 24.47 -7.99 -1.52
C ALA A 105 22.99 -8.33 -1.79
N VAL A 106 22.38 -9.14 -0.92
CA VAL A 106 20.95 -9.50 -1.00
C VAL A 106 20.06 -8.26 -0.81
N LEU A 107 20.40 -7.38 0.14
CA LEU A 107 19.68 -6.13 0.37
C LEU A 107 19.75 -5.17 -0.83
N ASP A 108 20.88 -5.07 -1.54
CA ASP A 108 20.94 -4.24 -2.77
C ASP A 108 20.02 -4.77 -3.86
N VAL A 109 19.94 -6.09 -4.00
CA VAL A 109 19.13 -6.77 -5.03
C VAL A 109 17.62 -6.61 -4.77
N LEU A 110 17.18 -6.77 -3.52
CA LEU A 110 15.76 -6.69 -3.15
C LEU A 110 15.27 -5.26 -2.95
N GLY A 111 16.08 -4.42 -2.31
CA GLY A 111 15.67 -3.09 -1.87
C GLY A 111 15.68 -2.01 -2.95
N ASN A 112 15.99 -2.36 -4.20
CA ASN A 112 16.08 -1.42 -5.31
C ASN A 112 15.32 -1.89 -6.54
N ARG A 113 14.72 -0.92 -7.24
CA ARG A 113 14.14 -1.09 -8.57
C ARG A 113 15.17 -1.58 -9.58
N THR A 114 14.69 -2.39 -10.53
CA THR A 114 15.45 -2.70 -11.73
C THR A 114 15.81 -1.43 -12.50
N ARG A 115 16.95 -1.46 -13.18
CA ARG A 115 17.36 -0.41 -14.12
C ARG A 115 16.87 -0.70 -15.54
N GLU A 116 16.20 -1.83 -15.73
CA GLU A 116 15.66 -2.22 -17.02
C GLU A 116 14.44 -1.35 -17.37
N TYR A 117 14.42 -0.84 -18.60
CA TYR A 117 13.26 -0.11 -19.11
C TYR A 117 12.22 -1.13 -19.57
N VAL A 118 11.14 -1.27 -18.80
CA VAL A 118 10.02 -2.14 -19.15
C VAL A 118 8.83 -1.25 -19.51
N GLU A 119 8.29 -1.40 -20.73
CA GLU A 119 7.15 -0.60 -21.20
C GLU A 119 5.86 -0.90 -20.41
N GLU A 120 5.74 -2.11 -19.87
CA GLU A 120 4.64 -2.60 -19.04
C GLU A 120 5.24 -3.13 -17.73
N ASN A 121 5.10 -2.36 -16.63
CA ASN A 121 5.58 -2.77 -15.30
C ASN A 121 4.65 -3.86 -14.74
N ASP A 122 5.01 -5.13 -14.92
CA ASP A 122 4.19 -6.28 -14.46
C ASP A 122 4.80 -7.02 -13.25
N GLY A 123 5.93 -6.56 -12.73
CA GLY A 123 6.62 -7.17 -11.58
C GLY A 123 6.19 -6.60 -10.24
N GLU A 124 6.38 -7.37 -9.16
CA GLU A 124 6.11 -6.89 -7.78
C GLU A 124 7.09 -5.79 -7.35
N SER A 125 6.65 -4.90 -6.45
CA SER A 125 7.48 -3.84 -5.89
C SER A 125 8.58 -4.36 -4.96
N GLU A 126 9.59 -3.54 -4.69
CA GLU A 126 10.64 -3.85 -3.69
C GLU A 126 10.05 -4.18 -2.32
N LEU A 127 8.98 -3.48 -1.93
CA LEU A 127 8.30 -3.68 -0.65
C LEU A 127 7.63 -5.05 -0.60
N GLU A 128 6.89 -5.43 -1.63
CA GLU A 128 6.19 -6.72 -1.71
C GLU A 128 7.19 -7.88 -1.69
N LEU A 129 8.23 -7.81 -2.52
CA LEU A 129 9.30 -8.82 -2.54
C LEU A 129 10.01 -8.96 -1.18
N THR A 130 10.34 -7.83 -0.55
CA THR A 130 10.97 -7.81 0.78
C THR A 130 10.08 -8.47 1.82
N LEU A 131 8.77 -8.16 1.80
CA LEU A 131 7.81 -8.74 2.74
C LEU A 131 7.58 -10.23 2.48
N GLN A 132 7.51 -10.68 1.22
CA GLN A 132 7.39 -12.11 0.89
C GLN A 132 8.59 -12.91 1.40
N MET A 133 9.80 -12.40 1.20
CA MET A 133 11.00 -13.06 1.69
C MET A 133 11.05 -13.07 3.21
N LEU A 134 10.76 -11.93 3.84
CA LEU A 134 10.69 -11.79 5.28
C LEU A 134 9.69 -12.77 5.91
N ASP A 135 8.52 -12.99 5.29
CA ASP A 135 7.51 -13.92 5.82
C ASP A 135 7.91 -15.40 5.71
N GLY A 136 8.95 -15.72 4.94
CA GLY A 136 9.51 -17.06 4.79
C GLY A 136 10.74 -17.35 5.67
N LEU A 137 11.20 -16.39 6.47
CA LEU A 137 12.40 -16.53 7.30
C LEU A 137 12.06 -16.82 8.76
N ASP A 138 12.97 -17.55 9.42
CA ASP A 138 12.98 -17.71 10.87
C ASP A 138 13.62 -16.49 11.56
N ASP A 139 13.41 -16.37 12.87
CA ASP A 139 14.01 -15.31 13.68
C ASP A 139 15.54 -15.30 13.57
N GLY A 140 16.11 -14.13 13.23
CA GLY A 140 17.55 -13.98 13.08
C GLY A 140 17.95 -12.64 12.48
N ALA A 141 19.26 -12.47 12.25
CA ALA A 141 19.82 -11.22 11.72
C ALA A 141 19.25 -10.82 10.36
N ALA A 142 18.98 -11.81 9.49
CA ALA A 142 18.39 -11.59 8.18
C ALA A 142 16.96 -11.02 8.27
N LEU A 143 16.11 -11.65 9.09
CA LEU A 143 14.74 -11.18 9.33
C LEU A 143 14.73 -9.76 9.89
N GLN A 144 15.61 -9.44 10.84
CA GLN A 144 15.70 -8.09 11.43
C GLN A 144 16.14 -7.05 10.39
N ALA A 145 17.11 -7.36 9.54
CA ALA A 145 17.57 -6.45 8.50
C ALA A 145 16.49 -6.20 7.43
N LEU A 146 15.80 -7.25 6.99
CA LEU A 146 14.69 -7.16 6.04
C LEU A 146 13.49 -6.42 6.65
N LEU A 147 13.21 -6.58 7.94
CA LEU A 147 12.16 -5.84 8.64
C LEU A 147 12.44 -4.33 8.63
N LYS A 148 13.69 -3.93 8.97
CA LYS A 148 14.10 -2.52 8.91
C LYS A 148 13.97 -1.94 7.50
N MET A 149 14.36 -2.71 6.48
CA MET A 149 14.18 -2.32 5.08
C MET A 149 12.70 -2.17 4.71
N ALA A 150 11.85 -3.14 5.08
CA ALA A 150 10.42 -3.09 4.79
C ALA A 150 9.72 -1.89 5.43
N VAL A 151 10.10 -1.53 6.68
CA VAL A 151 9.62 -0.31 7.35
C VAL A 151 10.03 0.93 6.56
N ALA A 152 11.30 1.04 6.15
CA ALA A 152 11.78 2.19 5.39
C ALA A 152 11.08 2.32 4.03
N LEU A 153 10.88 1.21 3.31
CA LEU A 153 10.16 1.18 2.04
C LEU A 153 8.67 1.55 2.21
N THR A 154 8.03 1.08 3.29
CA THR A 154 6.64 1.42 3.61
C THR A 154 6.48 2.93 3.86
N ILE A 155 7.37 3.53 4.65
CA ILE A 155 7.33 4.97 4.94
C ILE A 155 7.58 5.79 3.67
N LYS A 156 8.52 5.35 2.82
CA LYS A 156 8.79 5.99 1.53
C LYS A 156 7.54 5.96 0.63
N ALA A 157 6.91 4.80 0.47
CA ALA A 157 5.69 4.65 -0.33
C ALA A 157 4.52 5.49 0.21
N ASP A 158 4.41 5.64 1.52
CA ASP A 158 3.32 6.41 2.15
C ASP A 158 3.53 7.93 2.05
N THR A 159 4.79 8.39 2.04
CA THR A 159 5.14 9.83 2.07
C THR A 159 5.38 10.44 0.69
N ASP A 160 5.81 9.65 -0.30
CA ASP A 160 6.05 10.11 -1.67
C ASP A 160 5.26 9.29 -2.71
N PRO A 161 3.93 9.48 -2.81
CA PRO A 161 3.08 8.75 -3.77
C PRO A 161 3.27 9.21 -5.24
N LYS A 162 4.29 10.03 -5.54
CA LYS A 162 4.56 10.56 -6.89
C LYS A 162 5.66 9.80 -7.64
N SER A 163 6.26 8.75 -7.08
CA SER A 163 6.92 7.75 -7.94
C SER A 163 5.85 7.21 -8.89
N ARG A 164 6.20 7.01 -10.16
CA ARG A 164 5.26 6.73 -11.26
C ARG A 164 4.58 5.35 -11.18
N ASP A 165 4.52 4.74 -10.00
CA ASP A 165 4.06 3.38 -9.81
C ASP A 165 2.54 3.32 -9.74
N GLU A 166 1.98 2.22 -10.24
CA GLU A 166 0.69 1.76 -9.77
C GLU A 166 0.77 1.71 -8.25
N SER A 167 -0.03 2.55 -7.59
CA SER A 167 0.11 2.82 -6.16
C SER A 167 0.04 1.52 -5.38
N ILE A 168 1.15 1.11 -4.77
CA ILE A 168 1.18 -0.01 -3.82
C ILE A 168 0.06 0.23 -2.82
N ASP A 169 -0.89 -0.70 -2.74
CA ASP A 169 -1.96 -0.58 -1.75
C ASP A 169 -1.41 -0.93 -0.37
N LEU A 170 -0.90 0.10 0.31
CA LEU A 170 -0.42 0.00 1.69
C LEU A 170 -1.52 -0.45 2.67
N ASN A 171 -2.79 -0.48 2.28
CA ASN A 171 -3.86 -1.01 3.14
C ASN A 171 -4.12 -2.50 2.90
N SER A 172 -3.50 -3.09 1.87
CA SER A 172 -3.60 -4.52 1.59
C SER A 172 -3.02 -5.33 2.74
N SER A 173 -3.73 -6.40 3.13
CA SER A 173 -3.24 -7.34 4.15
C SER A 173 -1.92 -8.00 3.77
N LYS A 174 -1.62 -8.12 2.47
CA LYS A 174 -0.33 -8.65 1.97
C LYS A 174 0.85 -7.73 2.28
N VAL A 175 0.61 -6.42 2.42
CA VAL A 175 1.66 -5.46 2.72
C VAL A 175 1.68 -5.17 4.21
N ILE A 176 0.66 -4.45 4.68
CA ILE A 176 0.65 -3.94 6.06
C ILE A 176 0.37 -5.05 7.08
N GLY A 177 -0.32 -6.12 6.68
CA GLY A 177 -0.55 -7.28 7.53
C GLY A 177 0.74 -8.01 7.84
N ILE A 178 1.57 -8.34 6.84
CA ILE A 178 2.87 -8.98 7.05
C ILE A 178 3.78 -8.06 7.85
N LEU A 179 3.83 -6.77 7.52
CA LEU A 179 4.67 -5.80 8.22
C LEU A 179 4.37 -5.74 9.74
N TRP A 180 3.09 -5.60 10.11
CA TRP A 180 2.72 -5.56 11.53
C TRP A 180 2.89 -6.92 12.22
N LYS A 181 2.63 -8.04 11.55
CA LYS A 181 2.89 -9.39 12.10
C LYS A 181 4.32 -9.47 12.64
N HIS A 182 5.29 -9.13 11.81
CA HIS A 182 6.71 -9.24 12.14
C HIS A 182 7.20 -8.13 13.06
N ALA A 183 6.74 -6.88 12.90
CA ALA A 183 7.09 -5.81 13.83
C ALA A 183 6.58 -6.09 15.26
N ILE A 184 5.39 -6.68 15.40
CA ILE A 184 4.83 -7.05 16.69
C ILE A 184 5.56 -8.26 17.29
N ALA A 185 5.90 -9.27 16.49
CA ALA A 185 6.60 -10.46 16.95
C ALA A 185 8.08 -10.19 17.30
N SER A 186 8.73 -9.23 16.64
CA SER A 186 10.16 -8.94 16.81
C SER A 186 10.53 -8.58 18.25
N SER A 187 11.65 -9.14 18.74
CA SER A 187 12.26 -8.72 20.01
C SER A 187 12.94 -7.36 19.93
N ASP A 188 13.39 -6.95 18.73
CA ASP A 188 13.89 -5.60 18.47
C ASP A 188 12.69 -4.68 18.21
N ASN A 189 12.46 -3.77 19.16
CA ASN A 189 11.34 -2.84 19.10
C ASN A 189 11.55 -1.67 18.13
N GLU A 190 12.75 -1.46 17.57
CA GLU A 190 13.05 -0.31 16.72
C GLU A 190 12.10 -0.19 15.52
N ALA A 191 11.85 -1.31 14.82
CA ALA A 191 10.95 -1.37 13.68
C ALA A 191 9.50 -1.04 14.09
N PHE A 192 9.05 -1.60 15.23
CA PHE A 192 7.72 -1.35 15.77
C PHE A 192 7.53 0.11 16.19
N GLU A 193 8.48 0.68 16.94
CA GLU A 193 8.44 2.06 17.40
C GLU A 193 8.46 3.06 16.24
N THR A 194 9.24 2.76 15.20
CA THR A 194 9.30 3.57 13.98
C THR A 194 7.95 3.59 13.26
N LEU A 195 7.30 2.42 13.11
CA LEU A 195 5.97 2.34 12.52
C LEU A 195 4.93 3.06 13.36
N VAL A 196 4.91 2.85 14.68
CA VAL A 196 3.98 3.54 15.59
C VAL A 196 4.14 5.05 15.46
N SER A 197 5.39 5.53 15.46
CA SER A 197 5.70 6.96 15.35
C SER A 197 5.19 7.55 14.03
N HIS A 198 5.41 6.85 12.91
CA HIS A 198 4.91 7.25 11.60
C HIS A 198 3.38 7.35 11.58
N PHE A 199 2.70 6.32 12.08
CA PHE A 199 1.24 6.25 12.11
C PHE A 199 0.63 7.30 13.04
N MET A 200 1.29 7.59 14.16
CA MET A 200 0.88 8.65 15.08
C MET A 200 0.96 10.05 14.46
N GLN A 201 1.69 10.25 13.36
CA GLN A 201 1.72 11.51 12.62
C GLN A 201 0.61 11.64 11.58
N LYS A 202 0.03 10.52 11.11
CA LYS A 202 -1.01 10.51 10.07
C LYS A 202 -2.32 11.17 10.49
N ASP A 203 -3.09 11.64 9.51
CA ASP A 203 -4.44 12.17 9.75
C ASP A 203 -5.33 11.04 10.34
N PRO A 204 -6.02 11.28 11.48
CA PRO A 204 -6.91 10.28 12.06
C PRO A 204 -7.92 9.68 11.06
N LYS A 205 -8.32 10.43 10.02
CA LYS A 205 -9.27 9.98 8.99
C LYS A 205 -8.73 8.79 8.16
N GLU A 206 -7.41 8.66 8.05
CA GLU A 206 -6.71 7.65 7.22
C GLU A 206 -6.34 6.39 8.01
N LEU A 207 -6.44 6.43 9.34
CA LEU A 207 -6.01 5.30 10.19
C LEU A 207 -6.95 4.08 10.15
N GLY A 208 -8.19 4.24 9.66
CA GLY A 208 -9.23 3.20 9.71
C GLY A 208 -8.80 1.87 9.10
N PRO A 209 -8.46 1.82 7.80
CA PRO A 209 -8.05 0.56 7.14
C PRO A 209 -6.85 -0.10 7.82
N MET A 210 -5.86 0.67 8.26
CA MET A 210 -4.68 0.09 8.86
C MET A 210 -4.93 -0.45 10.28
N ILE A 211 -5.79 0.21 11.08
CA ILE A 211 -6.25 -0.31 12.38
C ILE A 211 -6.97 -1.64 12.20
N GLU A 212 -7.80 -1.78 11.17
CA GLU A 212 -8.46 -3.04 10.86
C GLU A 212 -7.44 -4.15 10.60
N VAL A 213 -6.39 -3.89 9.81
CA VAL A 213 -5.38 -4.92 9.52
C VAL A 213 -4.57 -5.32 10.74
N PHE A 214 -4.02 -4.38 11.53
CA PHE A 214 -3.20 -4.80 12.68
C PHE A 214 -4.05 -5.28 13.87
N SER A 215 -5.37 -5.04 13.88
CA SER A 215 -6.27 -5.52 14.93
C SER A 215 -6.24 -7.05 15.09
N GLN A 216 -5.94 -7.78 14.02
CA GLN A 216 -5.83 -9.24 14.05
C GLN A 216 -4.70 -9.76 14.94
N TYR A 217 -3.69 -8.91 15.23
CA TYR A 217 -2.53 -9.27 16.06
C TYR A 217 -2.64 -8.77 17.50
N VAL A 218 -3.63 -7.93 17.82
CA VAL A 218 -3.78 -7.33 19.15
C VAL A 218 -4.17 -8.37 20.20
N GLY A 219 -4.92 -9.40 19.81
CA GLY A 219 -5.41 -10.44 20.74
C GLY A 219 -4.31 -11.29 21.38
N ASP A 220 -3.13 -11.38 20.74
CA ASP A 220 -1.99 -12.17 21.21
C ASP A 220 -1.03 -11.36 22.08
N LEU A 221 -1.26 -10.04 22.22
CA LEU A 221 -0.40 -9.15 22.99
C LEU A 221 -0.75 -9.18 24.48
N ASP A 222 0.27 -8.98 25.32
CA ASP A 222 0.06 -8.64 26.73
C ASP A 222 -0.59 -7.26 26.83
N GLU A 223 -1.76 -7.19 27.47
CA GLU A 223 -2.53 -5.96 27.68
C GLU A 223 -1.78 -4.93 28.52
N ALA A 224 -0.85 -5.37 29.38
CA ALA A 224 0.02 -4.49 30.16
C ALA A 224 1.32 -4.11 29.40
N GLY A 225 1.53 -4.69 28.22
CA GLY A 225 2.73 -4.50 27.42
C GLY A 225 2.81 -3.13 26.74
N GLU A 226 4.04 -2.68 26.49
CA GLU A 226 4.32 -1.42 25.80
C GLU A 226 3.75 -1.41 24.37
N LYS A 227 3.85 -2.54 23.66
CA LYS A 227 3.30 -2.69 22.30
C LYS A 227 1.77 -2.52 22.27
N PHE A 228 1.06 -3.14 23.22
CA PHE A 228 -0.39 -2.97 23.33
C PHE A 228 -0.75 -1.50 23.61
N THR A 229 -0.03 -0.86 24.55
CA THR A 229 -0.23 0.55 24.90
C THR A 229 0.00 1.49 23.71
N ALA A 230 1.02 1.22 22.89
CA ALA A 230 1.32 1.98 21.68
C ALA A 230 0.21 1.86 20.62
N LEU A 231 -0.26 0.63 20.33
CA LEU A 231 -1.37 0.41 19.39
C LEU A 231 -2.68 1.01 19.91
N ALA A 232 -2.94 0.91 21.22
CA ALA A 232 -4.09 1.53 21.86
C ALA A 232 -4.08 3.06 21.73
N SER A 233 -2.90 3.69 21.69
CA SER A 233 -2.76 5.13 21.47
C SER A 233 -3.15 5.56 20.06
N ILE A 234 -2.78 4.78 19.04
CA ILE A 234 -3.23 4.99 17.64
C ILE A 234 -4.75 4.83 17.56
N ALA A 235 -5.29 3.78 18.18
CA ALA A 235 -6.72 3.52 18.24
C ALA A 235 -7.47 4.65 18.96
N ALA A 236 -6.94 5.19 20.05
CA ALA A 236 -7.53 6.32 20.78
C ALA A 236 -7.60 7.59 19.93
N LYS A 237 -6.56 7.87 19.13
CA LYS A 237 -6.54 8.98 18.17
C LYS A 237 -7.68 8.84 17.15
N ARG A 238 -7.86 7.64 16.57
CA ARG A 238 -8.97 7.33 15.66
C ARG A 238 -10.33 7.44 16.33
N LEU A 239 -10.50 6.89 17.53
CA LEU A 239 -11.75 6.96 18.30
C LEU A 239 -12.18 8.40 18.59
N LYS A 240 -11.24 9.28 18.93
CA LYS A 240 -11.53 10.72 19.14
C LYS A 240 -12.09 11.36 17.87
N TRP A 241 -11.49 11.06 16.72
CA TRP A 241 -11.95 11.56 15.42
C TRP A 241 -13.33 11.00 15.05
N LEU A 242 -13.55 9.69 15.19
CA LEU A 242 -14.83 9.04 14.91
C LEU A 242 -15.98 9.65 15.73
N LYS A 243 -15.76 9.92 17.02
CA LYS A 243 -16.75 10.59 17.88
C LYS A 243 -17.13 11.97 17.33
N GLY A 244 -16.14 12.76 16.92
CA GLY A 244 -16.37 14.08 16.33
C GLY A 244 -17.17 14.01 15.03
N GLU A 245 -16.79 13.08 14.13
CA GLU A 245 -17.45 12.91 12.84
C GLU A 245 -18.88 12.37 12.96
N ILE A 246 -19.12 11.43 13.89
CA ILE A 246 -20.47 10.95 14.19
C ILE A 246 -21.34 12.11 14.67
N LEU A 247 -20.87 12.93 15.62
CA LEU A 247 -21.63 14.08 16.11
C LEU A 247 -21.94 15.08 14.98
N ARG A 248 -20.99 15.31 14.08
CA ARG A 248 -21.14 16.22 12.94
C ARG A 248 -22.16 15.74 11.92
N LEU A 249 -22.23 14.43 11.68
CA LEU A 249 -23.06 13.83 10.63
C LEU A 249 -24.41 13.32 11.14
N ASN A 250 -24.52 12.99 12.42
CA ASN A 250 -25.71 12.43 13.04
C ASN A 250 -26.69 13.54 13.49
N ILE A 251 -27.11 14.35 12.54
CA ILE A 251 -28.10 15.41 12.74
C ILE A 251 -29.48 14.97 12.19
N PRO A 252 -30.59 15.55 12.67
CA PRO A 252 -31.90 15.37 12.05
C PRO A 252 -31.90 15.78 10.57
N PHE A 253 -32.84 15.24 9.79
CA PHE A 253 -32.95 15.59 8.38
C PHE A 253 -33.20 17.09 8.20
N SER A 254 -32.35 17.72 7.38
CA SER A 254 -32.51 19.07 6.87
C SER A 254 -32.20 19.09 5.37
N TRP A 255 -32.72 20.09 4.67
CA TRP A 255 -32.33 20.39 3.29
C TRP A 255 -31.01 21.19 3.22
N GLU A 256 -30.48 21.63 4.35
CA GLU A 256 -29.19 22.29 4.43
C GLU A 256 -28.06 21.30 4.16
N MET A 257 -27.10 21.71 3.34
CA MET A 257 -25.88 20.96 3.06
C MET A 257 -24.68 21.85 3.44
N PRO A 258 -24.31 21.94 4.73
CA PRO A 258 -23.40 22.99 5.23
C PRO A 258 -22.02 22.97 4.56
N SER A 259 -21.55 21.79 4.16
CA SER A 259 -20.27 21.59 3.48
C SER A 259 -20.35 21.69 1.95
N ALA A 260 -21.49 22.09 1.38
CA ALA A 260 -21.65 22.21 -0.06
C ALA A 260 -20.67 23.24 -0.63
N THR A 261 -20.04 22.89 -1.76
CA THR A 261 -19.22 23.83 -2.54
C THR A 261 -19.71 23.85 -3.97
N PHE A 262 -19.89 25.03 -4.57
CA PHE A 262 -20.35 25.17 -5.95
C PHE A 262 -19.50 26.19 -6.73
N PRO A 263 -18.76 25.76 -7.77
CA PRO A 263 -17.85 26.65 -8.48
C PRO A 263 -18.57 27.70 -9.33
N GLY A 264 -18.04 28.92 -9.32
CA GLY A 264 -18.38 30.00 -10.27
C GLY A 264 -19.66 30.79 -9.97
N ILE A 265 -20.58 30.32 -9.11
CA ILE A 265 -21.80 31.06 -8.76
C ILE A 265 -22.09 30.96 -7.25
N PRO A 266 -21.61 31.92 -6.42
CA PRO A 266 -21.75 31.89 -4.97
C PRO A 266 -23.19 31.76 -4.46
N LYS A 267 -24.16 32.34 -5.17
CA LYS A 267 -25.59 32.23 -4.80
C LYS A 267 -26.14 30.81 -4.89
N ILE A 268 -25.58 29.96 -5.76
CA ILE A 268 -25.97 28.54 -5.81
C ILE A 268 -25.38 27.81 -4.61
N GLU A 269 -24.14 28.11 -4.22
CA GLU A 269 -23.52 27.57 -3.01
C GLU A 269 -24.30 27.96 -1.74
N GLU A 270 -24.66 29.24 -1.61
CA GLU A 270 -25.50 29.75 -0.52
C GLU A 270 -26.85 29.04 -0.46
N PHE A 271 -27.53 28.90 -1.60
CA PHE A 271 -28.75 28.10 -1.70
C PHE A 271 -28.53 26.65 -1.23
N LEU A 272 -27.44 26.00 -1.65
CA LEU A 272 -27.18 24.61 -1.27
C LEU A 272 -26.99 24.47 0.25
N ARG A 273 -26.35 25.46 0.89
CA ARG A 273 -26.17 25.53 2.34
C ARG A 273 -27.43 25.96 3.11
N GLY A 274 -28.37 26.66 2.45
CA GLY A 274 -29.63 27.12 3.04
C GLY A 274 -30.73 26.06 3.17
N PRO A 275 -31.90 26.41 3.71
CA PRO A 275 -33.01 25.47 3.93
C PRO A 275 -33.89 25.25 2.69
N GLU A 276 -33.77 26.06 1.65
CA GLU A 276 -34.65 26.02 0.49
C GLU A 276 -34.45 24.73 -0.32
N THR A 277 -35.55 24.17 -0.84
CA THR A 277 -35.53 22.88 -1.55
C THR A 277 -35.21 23.02 -3.04
N SER A 278 -35.51 24.17 -3.63
CA SER A 278 -35.28 24.44 -5.04
C SER A 278 -34.97 25.91 -5.33
N MET A 279 -34.17 26.16 -6.36
CA MET A 279 -33.90 27.51 -6.89
C MET A 279 -33.90 27.49 -8.42
N LYS A 280 -34.16 28.64 -9.03
CA LYS A 280 -33.97 28.85 -10.48
C LYS A 280 -32.73 29.69 -10.72
N THR A 281 -32.00 29.42 -11.79
CA THR A 281 -30.81 30.20 -12.18
C THR A 281 -31.15 31.52 -12.89
N VAL A 282 -32.42 31.96 -12.88
CA VAL A 282 -32.86 33.19 -13.54
C VAL A 282 -32.16 34.39 -12.91
N GLY A 283 -31.54 35.23 -13.74
CA GLY A 283 -30.74 36.37 -13.26
C GLY A 283 -29.39 36.01 -12.65
N LEU A 284 -29.06 34.71 -12.53
CA LEU A 284 -27.77 34.21 -12.04
C LEU A 284 -26.87 33.74 -13.19
N LYS A 285 -27.48 33.15 -14.22
CA LYS A 285 -26.78 32.68 -15.41
C LYS A 285 -27.66 32.84 -16.64
N SER A 286 -27.09 33.42 -17.69
CA SER A 286 -27.73 33.55 -19.00
C SER A 286 -27.34 32.37 -19.89
N PHE A 287 -28.31 31.84 -20.62
CA PHE A 287 -28.11 30.73 -21.56
C PHE A 287 -28.45 31.16 -22.98
N LYS A 288 -27.73 30.60 -23.97
CA LYS A 288 -28.01 30.85 -25.39
C LYS A 288 -29.31 30.20 -25.87
N GLY A 289 -29.81 29.20 -25.13
CA GLY A 289 -31.03 28.46 -25.43
C GLY A 289 -31.19 27.24 -24.53
N LEU A 290 -32.27 26.48 -24.74
CA LEU A 290 -32.53 25.26 -23.98
C LEU A 290 -31.40 24.19 -24.11
N PRO A 291 -30.75 24.00 -25.28
CA PRO A 291 -29.61 23.07 -25.37
C PRO A 291 -28.44 23.45 -24.46
N ASP A 292 -28.14 24.74 -24.35
CA ASP A 292 -27.07 25.28 -23.51
C ASP A 292 -27.39 25.09 -22.01
N ALA A 293 -28.63 25.38 -21.61
CA ALA A 293 -29.12 25.10 -20.26
C ALA A 293 -29.07 23.60 -19.91
N ARG A 294 -29.40 22.72 -20.87
CA ARG A 294 -29.32 21.27 -20.69
C ARG A 294 -27.87 20.80 -20.51
N LYS A 295 -26.95 21.31 -21.33
CA LYS A 295 -25.51 21.00 -21.23
C LYS A 295 -24.98 21.39 -19.85
N TYR A 296 -25.26 22.62 -19.41
CA TYR A 296 -24.86 23.10 -18.10
C TYR A 296 -25.41 22.24 -16.94
N ALA A 297 -26.69 21.86 -17.02
CA ALA A 297 -27.31 20.98 -16.02
C ALA A 297 -26.59 19.62 -15.91
N ALA A 298 -26.25 19.02 -17.05
CA ALA A 298 -25.55 17.73 -17.09
C ALA A 298 -24.12 17.85 -16.53
N GLU A 299 -23.37 18.88 -16.91
CA GLU A 299 -22.01 19.14 -16.40
C GLU A 299 -22.02 19.35 -14.88
N CYS A 300 -22.93 20.17 -14.37
CA CYS A 300 -23.00 20.43 -12.93
C CYS A 300 -23.35 19.18 -12.11
N VAL A 301 -24.27 18.34 -12.61
CA VAL A 301 -24.66 17.10 -11.92
C VAL A 301 -23.50 16.10 -11.90
N ARG A 302 -22.65 16.08 -12.93
CA ARG A 302 -21.49 15.19 -13.02
C ARG A 302 -20.32 15.69 -12.15
N ASP A 303 -20.02 16.99 -12.20
CA ASP A 303 -18.73 17.51 -11.74
C ASP A 303 -18.83 18.32 -10.42
N ASN A 304 -20.02 18.81 -10.03
CA ASN A 304 -20.17 19.83 -8.98
C ASN A 304 -21.03 19.41 -7.77
N GLN A 305 -21.00 18.14 -7.38
CA GLN A 305 -21.74 17.63 -6.20
C GLN A 305 -20.86 17.41 -4.96
N LYS A 306 -19.77 18.19 -4.81
CA LYS A 306 -18.90 18.08 -3.63
C LYS A 306 -19.62 18.58 -2.38
N GLY A 307 -19.87 17.66 -1.45
CA GLY A 307 -20.55 17.96 -0.18
C GLY A 307 -22.03 18.32 -0.33
N ALA A 308 -22.66 18.01 -1.46
CA ALA A 308 -24.05 18.33 -1.77
C ALA A 308 -24.72 17.21 -2.58
N SER A 309 -26.04 17.24 -2.69
CA SER A 309 -26.74 16.44 -3.69
C SER A 309 -27.97 17.15 -4.24
N PHE A 310 -28.04 17.28 -5.56
CA PHE A 310 -29.13 17.97 -6.24
C PHE A 310 -29.36 17.38 -7.63
N THR A 311 -30.53 17.66 -8.19
CA THR A 311 -30.84 17.47 -9.61
C THR A 311 -31.00 18.82 -10.28
N MET A 312 -30.77 18.87 -11.59
CA MET A 312 -30.94 20.06 -12.39
C MET A 312 -31.86 19.78 -13.58
N LYS A 313 -32.93 20.56 -13.72
CA LYS A 313 -33.90 20.44 -14.82
C LYS A 313 -33.92 21.72 -15.67
N PRO A 314 -33.53 21.66 -16.96
CA PRO A 314 -33.59 22.82 -17.85
C PRO A 314 -35.03 23.11 -18.27
N ALA A 315 -35.37 24.39 -18.40
CA ALA A 315 -36.68 24.88 -18.83
C ALA A 315 -36.56 26.23 -19.56
N GLY A 316 -37.68 26.73 -20.09
CA GLY A 316 -37.76 28.01 -20.81
C GLY A 316 -37.45 27.89 -22.32
N LYS A 317 -37.43 29.03 -23.02
CA LYS A 317 -37.21 29.09 -24.48
C LYS A 317 -36.30 30.26 -24.86
N GLY A 318 -35.45 30.05 -25.89
CA GLY A 318 -34.52 31.07 -26.38
C GLY A 318 -33.66 31.66 -25.25
N LYS A 319 -33.52 32.99 -25.23
CA LYS A 319 -32.74 33.72 -24.21
C LYS A 319 -33.35 33.71 -22.80
N THR A 320 -34.57 33.16 -22.63
CA THR A 320 -35.22 32.99 -21.32
C THR A 320 -35.04 31.58 -20.74
N ALA A 321 -34.19 30.75 -21.36
CA ALA A 321 -33.86 29.44 -20.82
C ALA A 321 -33.21 29.58 -19.43
N TYR A 322 -33.53 28.64 -18.54
CA TYR A 322 -33.00 28.58 -17.18
C TYR A 322 -32.88 27.13 -16.71
N VAL A 323 -32.21 26.92 -15.59
CA VAL A 323 -32.13 25.63 -14.90
C VAL A 323 -32.79 25.76 -13.54
N THR A 324 -33.62 24.78 -13.20
CA THR A 324 -34.12 24.60 -11.82
C THR A 324 -33.23 23.60 -11.12
N ILE A 325 -32.65 24.00 -10.00
CA ILE A 325 -31.83 23.17 -9.13
C ILE A 325 -32.73 22.70 -8.00
N THR A 326 -32.81 21.40 -7.76
CA THR A 326 -33.63 20.80 -6.70
C THR A 326 -32.75 19.89 -5.85
N LYS A 327 -32.67 20.16 -4.56
CA LYS A 327 -31.92 19.33 -3.61
C LYS A 327 -32.50 17.92 -3.51
N THR A 328 -31.66 16.94 -3.19
CA THR A 328 -32.11 15.57 -2.97
C THR A 328 -31.80 15.11 -1.55
N ARG A 329 -32.54 14.10 -1.08
CA ARG A 329 -32.29 13.43 0.20
C ARG A 329 -31.03 12.56 0.18
N LYS A 330 -30.42 12.32 -0.99
CA LYS A 330 -29.26 11.42 -1.14
C LYS A 330 -28.10 11.84 -0.22
N TRP A 331 -27.79 13.13 -0.14
CA TRP A 331 -26.72 13.62 0.75
C TRP A 331 -26.94 13.20 2.20
N PHE A 332 -28.14 13.45 2.74
CA PHE A 332 -28.48 13.04 4.09
C PHE A 332 -28.41 11.52 4.27
N ASN A 333 -28.94 10.74 3.32
CA ASN A 333 -28.91 9.28 3.38
C ASN A 333 -27.46 8.76 3.37
N ASP A 334 -26.58 9.35 2.57
CA ASP A 334 -25.16 9.02 2.50
C ASP A 334 -24.45 9.37 3.82
N CYS A 335 -24.78 10.51 4.45
CA CYS A 335 -24.31 10.87 5.79
C CYS A 335 -24.76 9.83 6.83
N GLN A 336 -26.03 9.43 6.83
CA GLN A 336 -26.57 8.44 7.76
C GLN A 336 -25.95 7.05 7.55
N LYS A 337 -25.61 6.69 6.31
CA LYS A 337 -24.85 5.46 6.02
C LYS A 337 -23.47 5.52 6.68
N LYS A 338 -22.73 6.61 6.48
CA LYS A 338 -21.40 6.82 7.10
C LYS A 338 -21.46 6.82 8.63
N VAL A 339 -22.50 7.41 9.23
CA VAL A 339 -22.69 7.37 10.69
C VAL A 339 -22.76 5.93 11.20
N ARG A 340 -23.51 5.05 10.53
CA ARG A 340 -23.61 3.63 10.93
C ARG A 340 -22.28 2.90 10.77
N GLU A 341 -21.56 3.17 9.69
CA GLU A 341 -20.21 2.62 9.44
C GLU A 341 -19.26 3.04 10.58
N TYR A 342 -19.19 4.34 10.90
CA TYR A 342 -18.35 4.86 11.98
C TYR A 342 -18.76 4.38 13.38
N GLN A 343 -20.05 4.21 13.64
CA GLN A 343 -20.53 3.62 14.89
C GLN A 343 -20.08 2.17 15.03
N THR A 344 -20.16 1.39 13.95
CA THR A 344 -19.72 -0.01 13.92
C THR A 344 -18.20 -0.09 14.13
N GLU A 345 -17.41 0.70 13.41
CA GLU A 345 -15.96 0.80 13.57
C GLU A 345 -15.60 1.18 15.02
N MET A 346 -16.26 2.20 15.58
CA MET A 346 -16.02 2.66 16.95
C MET A 346 -16.29 1.55 17.99
N GLU A 347 -17.37 0.78 17.83
CA GLU A 347 -17.67 -0.32 18.75
C GLU A 347 -16.70 -1.49 18.60
N ASN A 348 -16.23 -1.80 17.39
CA ASN A 348 -15.22 -2.82 17.15
C ASN A 348 -13.89 -2.46 17.82
N ILE A 349 -13.40 -1.23 17.60
CA ILE A 349 -12.16 -0.74 18.24
C ILE A 349 -12.32 -0.76 19.77
N LYS A 350 -13.46 -0.27 20.29
CA LYS A 350 -13.71 -0.33 21.74
C LYS A 350 -13.68 -1.75 22.27
N LYS A 351 -14.31 -2.73 21.61
CA LYS A 351 -14.30 -4.13 22.08
C LYS A 351 -12.89 -4.71 22.12
N LEU A 352 -12.08 -4.43 21.10
CA LEU A 352 -10.70 -4.89 20.99
C LEU A 352 -9.85 -4.40 22.16
N TYR A 353 -9.96 -3.11 22.51
CA TYR A 353 -9.16 -2.50 23.59
C TYR A 353 -9.87 -2.42 24.96
N LYS A 354 -11.07 -3.01 25.11
CA LYS A 354 -11.82 -3.06 26.39
C LYS A 354 -11.50 -4.29 27.24
N HIS A 355 -10.84 -5.31 26.71
CA HIS A 355 -10.51 -6.51 27.50
C HIS A 355 -9.52 -6.23 28.66
N GLY A 356 -8.84 -5.06 28.65
CA GLY A 356 -8.04 -4.54 29.76
C GLY A 356 -8.78 -3.81 30.89
N SER A 357 -10.12 -3.86 30.98
CA SER A 357 -10.83 -3.41 32.19
C SER A 357 -11.77 -4.49 32.74
N ALA A 358 -11.24 -5.27 33.68
CA ALA A 358 -11.96 -6.15 34.60
C ALA A 358 -12.65 -7.40 34.02
N THR A 359 -11.87 -8.46 33.86
CA THR A 359 -12.33 -9.83 34.12
C THR A 359 -11.33 -10.54 35.02
N LYS A 360 -11.46 -10.31 36.34
CA LYS A 360 -11.04 -11.30 37.34
C LYS A 360 -11.78 -12.60 37.01
N LYS A 361 -11.15 -13.52 36.28
CA LYS A 361 -11.56 -14.93 36.31
C LYS A 361 -11.28 -15.42 37.72
N ALA A 362 -12.34 -15.62 38.48
CA ALA A 362 -12.29 -16.30 39.75
C ALA A 362 -11.59 -17.65 39.55
N ARG A 363 -10.52 -17.88 40.32
CA ARG A 363 -9.99 -19.21 40.58
C ARG A 363 -11.08 -19.96 41.35
N THR A 364 -11.72 -20.92 40.72
CA THR A 364 -12.32 -22.03 41.44
C THR A 364 -11.25 -23.09 41.65
N GLU A 365 -11.20 -23.54 42.90
CA GLU A 365 -10.21 -24.41 43.56
C GLU A 365 -9.93 -25.74 42.85
#